data_AF-A0AAD5PZE7-F1
#
_entry.id   AF-A0AAD5PZE7-F1
#
_cell.length_a   1.000
_cell.length_b   1.000
_cell.length_c   1.000
_cell.angle_alpha   90.00
_cell.angle_beta   90.00
_cell.angle_gamma   90.00
#
_symmetry.space_group_name_H-M   'P 1'
#
loop_
_entity.id
_entity.type
_entity.pdbx_description
1 polymer ?
#
loop_
_entity_poly.entity_id
_entity_poly.type
_entity_poly.pdbx_seq_one_letter_code
_entity_poly.pdbx_strand_id
1 'polypeptide(L)'
;MKFDGFLDYGEDVDVEKKGKLADYALVLMFRPYRAKGSQPIGVYGGAASSSMLQKLVITIIAALQTVNAIVCNVTWDGHQTEKGVHRLWISGKMESVTSWIDHPTEPNEKITFYVRYSTYIQMHQK
;
A
#
# COMPACT_ATOMS: atom_id res chain seq x y z
N MET A 1 4.14 25.99 -2.75
CA MET A 1 3.56 24.63 -2.79
C MET A 1 2.19 24.74 -2.15
N LYS A 2 1.11 24.52 -2.91
CA LYS A 2 -0.27 24.59 -2.41
C LYS A 2 -0.67 23.17 -2.02
N PHE A 3 -1.09 22.97 -0.77
CA PHE A 3 -1.59 21.68 -0.31
C PHE A 3 -3.09 21.66 -0.56
N ASP A 4 -3.53 20.90 -1.56
CA ASP A 4 -4.93 20.83 -1.97
C ASP A 4 -5.76 19.83 -1.12
N GLY A 5 -5.19 19.34 -0.02
CA GLY A 5 -5.80 18.30 0.81
C GLY A 5 -5.51 16.89 0.32
N PHE A 6 -6.08 15.89 1.02
CA PHE A 6 -6.05 14.50 0.56
C PHE A 6 -7.26 14.24 -0.33
N LEU A 7 -7.07 13.48 -1.42
CA LEU A 7 -8.19 13.03 -2.25
C LEU A 7 -9.04 12.05 -1.42
N ASP A 8 -10.33 12.33 -1.31
CA ASP A 8 -11.28 11.46 -0.61
C ASP A 8 -11.63 10.27 -1.50
N TYR A 9 -10.96 9.14 -1.28
CA TYR A 9 -11.30 7.86 -1.90
C TYR A 9 -12.41 7.10 -1.12
N GLY A 10 -13.05 7.77 -0.16
CA GLY A 10 -14.04 7.22 0.74
C GLY A 10 -15.45 7.06 0.16
N GLU A 11 -15.65 7.32 -1.14
CA GLU A 11 -16.96 7.10 -1.78
C GLU A 11 -17.41 5.62 -1.76
N ASP A 12 -16.45 4.70 -1.62
CA ASP A 12 -16.66 3.25 -1.48
C ASP A 12 -16.83 2.80 -0.01
N VAL A 13 -16.91 3.73 0.94
CA VAL A 13 -17.09 3.41 2.36
C VAL A 13 -18.54 3.05 2.63
N ASP A 14 -18.73 1.88 3.25
CA ASP A 14 -20.01 1.38 3.72
C ASP A 14 -20.82 2.51 4.39
N VAL A 15 -22.07 2.70 3.96
CA VAL A 15 -22.91 3.86 4.36
C VAL A 15 -23.01 3.96 5.88
N GLU A 16 -22.92 2.82 6.57
CA GLU A 16 -22.95 2.70 8.03
C GLU A 16 -21.74 3.30 8.76
N LYS A 17 -20.62 3.54 8.08
CA LYS A 17 -19.39 4.12 8.65
C LYS A 17 -19.25 5.61 8.39
N LYS A 18 -20.10 6.18 7.53
CA LYS A 18 -20.05 7.60 7.18
C LYS A 18 -20.37 8.48 8.41
N GLY A 19 -19.49 9.41 8.73
CA GLY A 19 -19.66 10.35 9.85
C GLY A 19 -19.34 9.79 11.25
N LYS A 20 -18.86 8.54 11.36
CA LYS A 20 -18.37 7.99 12.63
C LYS A 20 -16.90 8.35 12.84
N LEU A 21 -16.51 8.57 14.10
CA LEU A 21 -15.11 8.76 14.47
C LEU A 21 -14.36 7.43 14.30
N ALA A 22 -13.16 7.49 13.72
CA ALA A 22 -12.27 6.36 13.59
C ALA A 22 -11.21 6.39 14.70
N ASP A 23 -10.96 5.24 15.34
CA ASP A 23 -9.93 5.11 16.37
C ASP A 23 -8.51 4.99 15.81
N TYR A 24 -8.39 4.72 14.51
CA TYR A 24 -7.14 4.53 13.79
C TYR A 24 -7.30 4.94 12.33
N ALA A 25 -6.21 5.34 11.68
CA ALA A 25 -6.20 5.70 10.27
C ALA A 25 -5.04 5.01 9.56
N LEU A 26 -5.31 4.43 8.40
CA LEU A 26 -4.30 3.95 7.46
C LEU A 26 -3.78 5.16 6.68
N VAL A 27 -2.46 5.39 6.72
CA VAL A 27 -1.81 6.45 5.96
C VAL A 27 -0.92 5.83 4.89
N LEU A 28 -1.14 6.23 3.64
CA LEU A 28 -0.41 5.76 2.47
C LEU A 28 0.66 6.81 2.14
N MET A 29 1.92 6.38 2.15
CA MET A 29 3.08 7.25 2.01
C MET A 29 3.79 7.01 0.67
N PHE A 30 4.12 8.09 -0.03
CA PHE A 30 5.00 8.06 -1.18
C PHE A 30 6.44 8.39 -0.76
N ARG A 31 7.39 7.58 -1.23
CA ARG A 31 8.83 7.81 -1.06
C ARG A 31 9.54 7.61 -2.40
N PRO A 32 10.07 8.66 -3.04
CA PRO A 32 10.87 8.51 -4.25
C PRO A 32 12.21 7.82 -3.96
N TYR A 33 12.71 7.05 -4.93
CA TYR A 33 14.03 6.41 -4.83
C TYR A 33 15.19 7.37 -5.03
N ARG A 34 15.07 8.28 -6.00
CA ARG A 34 16.16 9.16 -6.46
C ARG A 34 16.14 10.54 -5.82
N ALA A 35 15.15 10.83 -4.98
CA ALA A 35 15.02 12.10 -4.29
C ALA A 35 14.90 11.87 -2.79
N LYS A 36 15.30 12.88 -2.01
CA LYS A 36 15.08 12.88 -0.56
C LYS A 36 13.68 13.41 -0.28
N GLY A 37 12.97 12.73 0.62
CA GLY A 37 11.64 13.15 1.06
C GLY A 37 10.69 11.98 1.11
N SER A 38 9.61 12.17 1.87
CA SER A 38 8.46 11.27 1.88
C SER A 38 7.25 12.14 2.16
N GLN A 39 6.14 11.87 1.48
CA GLN A 39 4.90 12.61 1.69
C GLN A 39 3.72 11.65 1.81
N PRO A 40 2.74 11.94 2.69
CA PRO A 40 1.48 11.22 2.67
C PRO A 40 0.75 11.57 1.36
N ILE A 41 0.13 10.55 0.75
CA ILE A 41 -0.61 10.68 -0.51
C ILE A 41 -2.05 10.18 -0.40
N GLY A 42 -2.40 9.50 0.69
CA GLY A 42 -3.77 9.07 0.96
C GLY A 42 -3.95 8.70 2.42
N VAL A 43 -5.17 8.86 2.92
CA VAL A 43 -5.55 8.48 4.28
C VAL A 43 -6.90 7.77 4.22
N TYR A 44 -7.03 6.68 4.97
CA TYR A 44 -8.29 5.96 5.17
C TYR A 44 -8.59 5.86 6.66
N GLY A 45 -9.74 6.35 7.09
CA GLY A 45 -10.18 6.29 8.49
C GLY A 45 -10.81 4.94 8.84
N GLY A 46 -10.24 4.24 9.82
CA GLY A 46 -10.73 2.97 10.36
C GLY A 46 -10.05 1.74 9.76
N ALA A 47 -10.57 0.55 10.07
CA ALA A 47 -10.06 -0.70 9.51
C ALA A 47 -10.46 -0.81 8.05
N ALA A 48 -9.45 -0.73 7.18
CA ALA A 48 -9.59 -1.25 5.84
C ALA A 48 -9.75 -2.77 5.92
N SER A 49 -10.69 -3.33 5.18
CA SER A 49 -10.71 -4.75 4.86
C SER A 49 -9.61 -5.04 3.83
N SER A 50 -9.24 -6.31 3.63
CA SER A 50 -8.25 -6.67 2.60
C SER A 50 -8.69 -6.26 1.19
N SER A 51 -9.99 -6.36 0.88
CA SER A 51 -10.53 -5.91 -0.42
C SER A 51 -10.46 -4.39 -0.59
N MET A 52 -10.76 -3.63 0.46
CA MET A 52 -10.65 -2.16 0.44
C MET A 52 -9.19 -1.74 0.24
N LEU A 53 -8.29 -2.38 0.98
CA LEU A 53 -6.87 -2.12 0.92
C LEU A 53 -6.29 -2.38 -0.47
N GLN A 54 -6.74 -3.47 -1.12
CA GLN A 54 -6.39 -3.80 -2.50
C GLN A 54 -6.83 -2.70 -3.46
N LYS A 55 -8.08 -2.23 -3.36
CA LYS A 55 -8.60 -1.13 -4.18
C LYS A 55 -7.77 0.14 -3.99
N LEU A 56 -7.53 0.54 -2.75
CA LEU A 56 -6.76 1.75 -2.42
C LEU A 56 -5.37 1.72 -3.06
N VAL A 57 -4.67 0.57 -2.99
CA VAL A 57 -3.34 0.43 -3.59
C VAL A 57 -3.37 0.57 -5.10
N ILE A 58 -4.28 -0.14 -5.79
CA ILE A 58 -4.39 -0.07 -7.26
C ILE A 58 -4.74 1.36 -7.69
N THR A 59 -5.70 2.00 -7.02
CA THR A 59 -6.13 3.36 -7.31
C THR A 59 -4.97 4.35 -7.16
N ILE A 60 -4.16 4.22 -6.11
CA ILE A 60 -3.00 5.08 -5.90
C ILE A 60 -1.92 4.84 -6.95
N ILE A 61 -1.63 3.58 -7.31
CA ILE A 61 -0.67 3.26 -8.38
C ILE A 61 -1.11 3.93 -9.68
N ALA A 62 -2.39 3.81 -10.03
CA ALA A 62 -2.95 4.44 -11.21
C ALA A 62 -2.86 5.97 -11.13
N ALA A 63 -3.18 6.57 -9.97
CA ALA A 63 -3.11 8.02 -9.77
C ALA A 63 -1.68 8.55 -9.88
N LEU A 64 -0.69 7.87 -9.30
CA LEU A 64 0.72 8.24 -9.42
C LEU A 64 1.22 8.14 -10.87
N GLN A 65 0.72 7.16 -11.63
CA GLN A 65 1.07 7.07 -13.05
C GLN A 65 0.60 8.28 -13.85
N THR A 66 -0.54 8.90 -13.51
CA THR A 66 -1.03 10.11 -14.21
C THR A 66 -0.08 11.31 -14.11
N VAL A 67 0.82 11.30 -13.12
CA VAL A 67 1.87 12.32 -12.94
C VAL A 67 3.27 11.80 -13.28
N ASN A 68 3.35 10.74 -14.10
CA ASN A 68 4.59 10.06 -14.51
C ASN A 68 5.43 9.51 -13.36
N ALA A 69 4.81 9.20 -12.21
CA ALA A 69 5.47 8.54 -11.09
C ALA A 69 5.22 7.03 -11.16
N ILE A 70 6.21 6.28 -11.65
CA ILE A 70 6.14 4.82 -11.76
C ILE A 70 6.37 4.18 -10.40
N VAL A 71 5.42 3.36 -9.96
CA VAL A 71 5.50 2.64 -8.68
C VAL A 71 6.16 1.28 -8.90
N CYS A 72 7.42 1.12 -8.50
CA CYS A 72 8.12 -0.16 -8.63
C CYS A 72 7.98 -1.06 -7.40
N ASN A 73 7.55 -0.52 -6.26
CA ASN A 73 7.47 -1.26 -5.00
C ASN A 73 6.30 -0.82 -4.12
N VAL A 74 5.79 -1.75 -3.33
CA VAL A 74 4.85 -1.47 -2.23
C VAL A 74 5.39 -2.14 -0.96
N THR A 75 5.46 -1.39 0.13
CA THR A 75 5.97 -1.86 1.42
C THR A 75 4.89 -1.81 2.49
N TRP A 76 4.81 -2.88 3.28
CA TRP A 76 3.75 -3.14 4.28
C TRP A 76 4.33 -3.42 5.66
N ASP A 77 3.55 -3.35 6.73
CA ASP A 77 4.02 -3.66 8.09
C ASP A 77 3.80 -5.14 8.49
N GLY A 78 3.04 -5.89 7.69
CA GLY A 78 2.72 -7.30 7.90
C GLY A 78 1.46 -7.54 8.76
N HIS A 79 0.60 -6.54 8.93
CA HIS A 79 -0.66 -6.69 9.66
C HIS A 79 -1.60 -7.73 9.02
N GLN A 80 -2.53 -8.31 9.80
CA GLN A 80 -3.37 -9.42 9.34
C GLN A 80 -4.20 -9.10 8.09
N THR A 81 -4.76 -7.89 8.01
CA THR A 81 -5.52 -7.44 6.83
C THR A 81 -4.65 -7.40 5.57
N GLU A 82 -3.40 -6.98 5.69
CA GLU A 82 -2.46 -6.92 4.57
C GLU A 82 -2.13 -8.33 4.07
N LYS A 83 -1.95 -9.29 4.99
CA LYS A 83 -1.74 -10.71 4.62
C LYS A 83 -2.87 -11.26 3.74
N GLY A 84 -4.09 -10.75 3.88
CA GLY A 84 -5.20 -11.07 2.98
C GLY A 84 -4.98 -10.55 1.55
N VAL A 85 -4.42 -9.35 1.38
CA VAL A 85 -4.01 -8.80 0.07
C VAL A 85 -2.85 -9.62 -0.51
N HIS A 86 -1.87 -9.95 0.32
CA HIS A 86 -0.73 -10.77 -0.09
C HIS A 86 -1.16 -12.10 -0.68
N ARG A 87 -2.16 -12.79 -0.12
CA ARG A 87 -2.63 -14.08 -0.66
C ARG A 87 -3.15 -14.03 -2.10
N LEU A 88 -3.54 -12.86 -2.59
CA LEU A 88 -4.06 -12.69 -3.95
C LEU A 88 -2.95 -12.51 -4.99
N TRP A 89 -1.77 -12.04 -4.57
CA TRP A 89 -0.71 -11.57 -5.48
C TRP A 89 0.67 -12.18 -5.19
N ILE A 90 0.86 -12.72 -4.00
CA ILE A 90 2.15 -13.11 -3.46
C ILE A 90 2.03 -14.52 -2.90
N SER A 91 2.94 -15.38 -3.31
CA SER A 91 3.05 -16.76 -2.84
C SER A 91 4.40 -16.94 -2.17
N GLY A 92 4.39 -17.52 -0.96
CA GLY A 92 5.59 -17.96 -0.25
C GLY A 92 5.78 -19.48 -0.26
N LYS A 93 5.06 -20.20 -1.13
CA LYS A 93 5.19 -21.66 -1.22
C LYS A 93 6.57 -22.03 -1.74
N MET A 94 7.20 -23.05 -1.15
CA MET A 94 8.44 -23.60 -1.68
C MET A 94 8.24 -23.95 -3.16
N GLU A 95 9.23 -23.61 -3.99
CA GLU A 95 9.21 -23.81 -5.45
C GLU A 95 8.19 -22.98 -6.24
N SER A 96 7.37 -22.16 -5.58
CA SER A 96 6.38 -21.28 -6.21
C SER A 96 6.32 -19.94 -5.47
N VAL A 97 7.49 -19.30 -5.35
CA VAL A 97 7.62 -17.98 -4.72
C VAL A 97 7.29 -16.90 -5.73
N THR A 98 6.28 -16.08 -5.42
CA THR A 98 5.91 -14.90 -6.21
C THR A 98 5.85 -13.72 -5.26
N SER A 99 6.60 -12.65 -5.53
CA SER A 99 6.65 -11.43 -4.71
C SER A 99 6.35 -10.17 -5.52
N TRP A 100 5.78 -10.31 -6.71
CA TRP A 100 5.54 -9.23 -7.64
C TRP A 100 4.26 -9.43 -8.43
N ILE A 101 3.72 -8.34 -8.97
CA ILE A 101 2.66 -8.33 -9.99
C ILE A 101 3.09 -7.47 -11.18
N ASP A 102 2.44 -7.67 -12.32
CA ASP A 102 2.58 -6.76 -13.45
C ASP A 102 1.95 -5.40 -13.12
N HIS A 103 2.60 -4.31 -13.54
CA HIS A 103 2.10 -2.98 -13.27
C HIS A 103 0.77 -2.78 -14.02
N PRO A 104 -0.32 -2.36 -13.34
CA PRO A 104 -1.66 -2.33 -13.93
C PRO A 104 -1.80 -1.34 -15.09
N THR A 105 -0.88 -0.37 -15.19
CA THR A 105 -0.89 0.70 -16.19
C THR A 105 0.41 0.79 -17.00
N GLU A 106 1.45 0.00 -16.68
CA GLU A 106 2.75 0.07 -17.38
C GLU A 106 3.19 -1.34 -17.83
N PRO A 107 3.02 -1.70 -19.11
CA PRO A 107 3.14 -3.08 -19.58
C PRO A 107 4.50 -3.76 -19.34
N ASN A 108 5.58 -2.99 -19.17
CA ASN A 108 6.94 -3.52 -19.03
C ASN A 108 7.47 -3.42 -17.59
N GLU A 109 6.66 -2.93 -16.66
CA GLU A 109 7.07 -2.70 -15.28
C GLU A 109 6.42 -3.70 -14.33
N LYS A 110 7.14 -3.99 -13.24
CA LYS A 110 6.66 -4.89 -12.18
C LYS A 110 6.62 -4.16 -10.87
N ILE A 111 5.63 -4.50 -10.06
CA ILE A 111 5.47 -4.00 -8.71
C ILE A 111 5.91 -5.08 -7.75
N THR A 112 7.02 -4.86 -7.05
CA THR A 112 7.55 -5.80 -6.05
C THR A 112 7.03 -5.46 -4.66
N PHE A 113 6.65 -6.48 -3.90
CA PHE A 113 6.09 -6.31 -2.57
C PHE A 113 7.10 -6.68 -1.50
N TYR A 114 7.26 -5.78 -0.52
CA TYR A 114 8.13 -5.97 0.63
C TYR A 114 7.33 -5.90 1.92
N VAL A 115 7.71 -6.72 2.90
CA VAL A 115 7.24 -6.58 4.29
C VAL A 115 8.36 -5.90 5.09
N ARG A 116 8.04 -4.79 5.72
CA ARG A 116 8.94 -4.08 6.62
C ARG A 116 8.97 -4.83 7.95
N TYR A 117 10.08 -5.49 8.21
CA TYR A 117 10.37 -6.01 9.54
C TYR A 117 10.73 -4.85 10.47
N SER A 118 9.82 -4.45 11.34
CA SER A 118 10.19 -3.83 12.62
C SER A 118 9.60 -4.63 13.77
N THR A 119 10.14 -5.83 13.95
CA THR A 119 10.09 -6.56 15.22
C THR A 119 11.53 -7.00 15.50
N TYR A 120 12.18 -6.38 16.49
CA TYR A 120 13.52 -6.78 16.90
C TYR A 120 13.50 -8.21 17.42
N ILE A 121 14.19 -9.11 16.72
CA ILE A 121 14.88 -10.24 17.34
C ILE A 121 16.31 -10.18 16.83
N GLN A 122 17.13 -9.44 17.57
CA GLN A 122 18.57 -9.38 17.38
C GLN A 122 19.15 -10.60 18.11
N MET A 123 19.54 -11.64 17.37
CA MET A 123 20.31 -12.76 17.93
C MET A 123 21.76 -12.62 17.49
N HIS A 124 22.66 -12.63 18.48
CA HIS A 124 24.11 -12.61 18.29
C HIS A 124 24.62 -13.90 17.65
N GLN A 125 25.68 -13.75 16.86
CA GLN A 125 26.43 -14.80 16.18
C GLN A 125 27.02 -15.86 17.12
N LYS A 126 27.22 -17.06 16.56
CA LYS A 126 28.52 -17.72 16.57
C LYS A 126 28.99 -17.92 15.14
#